data_AF-A0A4Y2J3Z1-F1
#
_entry.id   AF-A0A4Y2J3Z1-F1
#
_cell.length_a   1.000
_cell.length_b   1.000
_cell.length_c   1.000
_cell.angle_alpha   90.00
_cell.angle_beta   90.00
_cell.angle_gamma   90.00
#
_symmetry.space_group_name_H-M   'P 1'
#
loop_
_entity.id
_entity.type
_entity.pdbx_description
1 polymer ?
#
loop_
_entity_poly.entity_id
_entity_poly.type
_entity_poly.pdbx_seq_one_letter_code
_entity_poly.pdbx_strand_id
1 'polypeptide(L)'
;MGIQKKKQESAIILFNLLGLERFQPLDYIFISLSISLEVIQWDRQTGNGGITVSVKGTNLNAVQYPYMYIIVEGDEFNGNCIVESQIEMKCKSPRIPADKLNFSGNALPIELEYGFKMDKVAQVQNLGSNPRHSKFMMYPDPIYYPFPEKNGIKYFRNDYLTIDGMNLDRASQESDVVVRIGTSYCNVTSLSRSQMTCRPPTTQPPARDINGKPDPTKIPQVVVEVGDHLNFTIGYLCYGLPSCQDHLTKPFNIGGITGRLHSGCVLHPPSHCLPSHIYRETSLSQEHAGTDGHSKVEDGQ
;
A
#
# COMPACT_ATOMS: atom_id res chain seq x y z
N MET A 1 -27.86 28.88 17.38
CA MET A 1 -28.74 28.87 16.19
C MET A 1 -28.31 30.01 15.28
N GLY A 2 -27.42 29.75 14.33
CA GLY A 2 -26.84 30.79 13.46
C GLY A 2 -27.78 31.11 12.29
N ILE A 3 -28.09 32.39 12.09
CA ILE A 3 -28.96 32.87 11.00
C ILE A 3 -28.20 32.70 9.67
N GLN A 4 -28.68 31.81 8.81
CA GLN A 4 -28.21 31.67 7.42
C GLN A 4 -28.63 32.91 6.64
N LYS A 5 -27.68 33.77 6.28
CA LYS A 5 -27.94 34.92 5.39
C LYS A 5 -28.01 34.42 3.95
N LYS A 6 -29.23 34.27 3.43
CA LYS A 6 -29.47 34.06 1.99
C LYS A 6 -29.49 35.44 1.33
N LYS A 7 -28.60 35.66 0.36
CA LYS A 7 -28.65 36.82 -0.52
C LYS A 7 -29.11 36.34 -1.89
N GLN A 8 -30.28 36.78 -2.33
CA GLN A 8 -30.74 36.52 -3.69
C GLN A 8 -30.09 37.54 -4.61
N GLU A 9 -29.37 37.05 -5.61
CA GLU A 9 -28.76 37.89 -6.63
C GLU A 9 -29.23 37.41 -8.00
N SER A 10 -29.39 38.35 -8.93
CA SER A 10 -29.68 38.05 -10.32
C SER A 10 -28.48 38.51 -11.13
N ALA A 11 -27.89 37.61 -11.93
CA ALA A 11 -26.99 38.00 -13.02
C ALA A 11 -27.70 37.75 -14.33
N ILE A 12 -27.32 38.60 -15.25
CA ILE A 12 -27.69 38.51 -16.63
C ILE A 12 -26.47 37.90 -17.31
N ILE A 13 -26.61 36.68 -17.82
CA ILE A 13 -25.59 36.10 -18.69
C ILE A 13 -25.88 36.58 -20.11
N LEU A 14 -24.89 37.26 -20.70
CA LEU A 14 -24.94 37.68 -22.10
C LEU A 14 -24.33 36.58 -22.98
N PHE A 15 -25.17 35.93 -23.78
CA PHE A 15 -24.69 35.03 -24.83
C PHE A 15 -24.64 35.80 -26.16
N ASN A 16 -23.44 35.91 -26.73
CA ASN A 16 -23.24 36.54 -28.04
C ASN A 16 -22.94 35.43 -29.06
N LEU A 17 -23.99 34.90 -29.69
CA LEU A 17 -23.89 33.90 -30.75
C LEU A 17 -24.28 34.56 -32.07
N LEU A 18 -23.31 34.67 -32.99
CA LEU A 18 -23.55 35.15 -34.36
C LEU A 18 -24.25 36.52 -34.45
N GLY A 19 -23.91 37.45 -33.56
CA GLY A 19 -24.45 38.82 -33.57
C GLY A 19 -25.86 38.98 -33.00
N LEU A 20 -26.44 37.90 -32.43
CA LEU A 20 -27.64 37.97 -31.61
C LEU A 20 -27.25 38.00 -30.13
N GLU A 21 -27.45 39.14 -29.48
CA GLU A 21 -27.39 39.26 -28.03
C GLU A 21 -28.65 38.65 -27.42
N ARG A 22 -28.50 37.52 -26.72
CA ARG A 22 -29.56 36.98 -25.86
C ARG A 22 -29.22 37.23 -24.41
N PHE A 23 -30.13 37.90 -23.73
CA PHE A 23 -30.14 38.07 -22.28
C PHE A 23 -30.95 36.94 -21.66
N GLN A 24 -30.31 36.10 -20.84
CA GLN A 24 -31.04 35.15 -20.02
C GLN A 24 -30.90 35.57 -18.55
N PRO A 25 -32.00 35.94 -17.86
CA PRO A 25 -31.98 36.13 -16.43
C PRO A 25 -31.76 34.76 -15.78
N LEU A 26 -30.68 34.65 -15.00
CA LEU A 26 -30.45 33.52 -14.12
C LEU A 26 -30.62 34.01 -12.69
N ASP A 27 -31.65 33.50 -12.03
CA ASP A 27 -31.80 33.67 -10.60
C ASP A 27 -30.90 32.64 -9.91
N TYR A 28 -29.93 33.13 -9.15
CA TYR A 28 -29.12 32.28 -8.28
C TYR A 28 -29.20 32.78 -6.85
N ILE A 29 -29.28 31.82 -5.93
CA ILE A 29 -29.29 32.13 -4.51
C ILE A 29 -27.84 32.03 -4.04
N PHE A 30 -27.22 33.19 -3.79
CA PHE A 30 -25.94 33.22 -3.09
C PHE A 30 -26.23 32.97 -1.60
N ILE A 31 -26.17 31.71 -1.19
CA ILE A 31 -26.21 31.38 0.22
C ILE A 31 -24.81 31.72 0.75
N SER A 32 -24.71 32.70 1.64
CA SER A 32 -23.47 33.02 2.36
C SER A 32 -23.15 31.91 3.35
N LEU A 33 -22.84 30.72 2.84
CA LEU A 33 -22.43 29.56 3.60
C LEU A 33 -20.94 29.69 3.87
N SER A 34 -20.58 29.91 5.12
CA SER A 34 -19.20 29.74 5.54
C SER A 34 -18.85 28.25 5.40
N ILE A 35 -17.87 27.92 4.55
CA ILE A 35 -17.31 26.57 4.48
C ILE A 35 -16.16 26.47 5.48
N SER A 36 -16.35 25.71 6.56
CA SER A 36 -15.29 25.41 7.51
C SER A 36 -14.82 23.97 7.37
N LEU A 37 -13.55 23.73 7.71
CA LEU A 37 -13.02 22.38 7.91
C LEU A 37 -12.79 22.18 9.40
N GLU A 38 -13.14 21.01 9.90
CA GLU A 38 -13.12 20.71 11.34
C GLU A 38 -12.22 19.52 11.66
N VAL A 39 -12.26 18.47 10.84
CA VAL A 39 -11.43 17.28 11.03
C VAL A 39 -10.85 16.87 9.70
N ILE A 40 -9.52 16.81 9.66
CA ILE A 40 -8.79 16.26 8.52
C ILE A 40 -7.97 15.10 9.04
N GLN A 41 -8.33 13.90 8.58
CA GLN A 41 -7.67 12.69 9.01
C GLN A 41 -6.48 12.42 8.08
N TRP A 42 -5.35 13.06 8.39
CA TRP A 42 -4.07 12.87 7.70
C TRP A 42 -3.41 11.58 8.17
N ASP A 43 -4.01 10.45 7.84
CA ASP A 43 -3.33 9.19 8.11
C ASP A 43 -2.29 8.99 7.00
N ARG A 44 -1.02 9.07 7.38
CA ARG A 44 0.08 8.35 6.72
C ARG A 44 0.24 8.67 5.24
N GLN A 45 0.61 9.91 4.94
CA GLN A 45 0.74 10.41 3.56
C GLN A 45 2.13 10.13 3.01
N THR A 46 2.23 9.71 1.75
CA THR A 46 3.54 9.49 1.09
C THR A 46 3.68 10.29 -0.19
N GLY A 47 4.93 10.43 -0.65
CA GLY A 47 5.25 11.19 -1.86
C GLY A 47 4.56 10.66 -3.11
N ASN A 48 4.33 9.34 -3.20
CA ASN A 48 3.71 8.78 -4.39
C ASN A 48 2.22 9.14 -4.55
N GLY A 49 1.56 9.61 -3.48
CA GLY A 49 0.18 10.10 -3.50
C GLY A 49 -0.88 9.00 -3.67
N GLY A 50 -2.12 9.43 -3.97
CA GLY A 50 -3.24 8.52 -4.27
C GLY A 50 -3.91 7.89 -3.03
N ILE A 51 -3.44 8.24 -1.82
CA ILE A 51 -4.08 7.84 -0.57
C ILE A 51 -5.35 8.67 -0.38
N THR A 52 -6.40 8.03 0.13
CA THR A 52 -7.68 8.70 0.36
C THR A 52 -7.68 9.39 1.72
N VAL A 53 -7.90 10.70 1.73
CA VAL A 53 -8.01 11.54 2.92
C VAL A 53 -9.47 11.90 3.15
N SER A 54 -9.99 11.51 4.32
CA SER A 54 -11.34 11.90 4.74
C SER A 54 -11.31 13.29 5.36
N VAL A 55 -12.16 14.18 4.84
CA VAL A 55 -12.26 15.57 5.28
C VAL A 55 -13.68 15.88 5.74
N LYS A 56 -13.79 16.40 6.97
CA LYS A 56 -15.06 16.83 7.55
C LYS A 56 -15.13 18.34 7.71
N GLY A 57 -16.31 18.88 7.51
CA GLY A 57 -16.54 20.32 7.52
C GLY A 57 -18.01 20.69 7.44
N THR A 58 -18.28 21.87 6.88
CA THR A 58 -19.64 22.39 6.69
C THR A 58 -19.85 22.90 5.26
N ASN A 59 -21.05 22.68 4.74
CA ASN A 59 -21.48 23.14 3.41
C ASN A 59 -20.57 22.70 2.25
N LEU A 60 -19.95 21.53 2.36
CA LEU A 60 -18.98 21.04 1.38
C LEU A 60 -19.60 20.82 -0.01
N ASN A 61 -20.91 20.54 -0.07
CA ASN A 61 -21.68 20.38 -1.29
C ASN A 61 -21.98 21.70 -2.02
N ALA A 62 -21.61 22.85 -1.46
CA ALA A 62 -21.72 24.14 -2.14
C ALA A 62 -20.67 24.31 -3.25
N VAL A 63 -19.60 23.52 -3.23
CA VAL A 63 -18.49 23.58 -4.18
C VAL A 63 -18.54 22.37 -5.10
N GLN A 64 -18.51 22.62 -6.41
CA GLN A 64 -18.66 21.55 -7.39
C GLN A 64 -17.38 20.74 -7.62
N TYR A 65 -16.22 21.41 -7.64
CA TYR A 65 -14.93 20.81 -7.96
C TYR A 65 -13.84 21.19 -6.94
N PRO A 66 -13.97 20.77 -5.67
CA PRO A 66 -12.94 21.03 -4.68
C PRO A 66 -11.69 20.18 -4.96
N TYR A 67 -10.52 20.73 -4.63
CA TYR A 67 -9.27 19.98 -4.60
C TYR A 67 -8.42 20.39 -3.40
N MET A 68 -7.65 19.44 -2.88
CA MET A 68 -6.61 19.72 -1.90
C MET A 68 -5.31 20.07 -2.62
N TYR A 69 -4.45 20.85 -1.96
CA TYR A 69 -3.11 21.11 -2.43
C TYR A 69 -2.08 21.01 -1.33
N ILE A 70 -0.85 20.72 -1.73
CA ILE A 70 0.35 20.69 -0.89
C ILE A 70 1.41 21.54 -1.56
N ILE A 71 2.15 22.33 -0.77
CA ILE A 71 3.23 23.17 -1.26
C ILE A 71 4.57 22.53 -0.88
N VAL A 72 5.42 22.30 -1.88
CA VAL A 72 6.79 21.78 -1.70
C VAL A 72 7.74 22.66 -2.49
N GLU A 73 8.71 23.27 -1.81
CA GLU A 73 9.70 24.19 -2.42
C GLU A 73 9.06 25.36 -3.21
N GLY A 74 7.84 25.76 -2.83
CA GLY A 74 7.08 26.84 -3.50
C GLY A 74 6.16 26.37 -4.63
N ASP A 75 6.23 25.10 -5.02
CA ASP A 75 5.37 24.52 -6.04
C ASP A 75 4.11 23.89 -5.44
N GLU A 76 2.96 24.13 -6.06
CA GLU A 76 1.66 23.60 -5.66
C GLU A 76 1.37 22.27 -6.37
N PHE A 77 1.13 21.21 -5.60
CA PHE A 77 0.70 19.91 -6.08
C PHE A 77 -0.73 19.65 -5.61
N ASN A 78 -1.63 19.31 -6.53
CA ASN A 78 -3.06 19.17 -6.23
C ASN A 78 -3.58 17.74 -6.36
N GLY A 79 -4.62 17.46 -5.58
CA GLY A 79 -5.32 16.19 -5.57
C GLY A 79 -6.83 16.40 -5.48
N ASN A 80 -7.58 15.69 -6.33
CA ASN A 80 -9.01 15.91 -6.49
C ASN A 80 -9.78 15.47 -5.23
N CYS A 81 -10.88 16.16 -4.94
CA CYS A 81 -11.83 15.79 -3.90
C CYS A 81 -13.20 15.44 -4.48
N ILE A 82 -13.84 14.43 -3.91
CA ILE A 82 -15.20 14.01 -4.19
C ILE A 82 -16.04 14.34 -2.97
N VAL A 83 -17.05 15.18 -3.14
CA VAL A 83 -17.98 15.53 -2.08
C VAL A 83 -19.00 14.43 -1.90
N GLU A 84 -19.09 13.86 -0.70
CA GLU A 84 -20.05 12.80 -0.38
C GLU A 84 -21.31 13.37 0.26
N SER A 85 -21.18 14.44 1.06
CA SER A 85 -22.31 15.12 1.70
C SER A 85 -21.99 16.59 2.02
N GLN A 86 -22.95 17.30 2.61
CA GLN A 86 -22.73 18.66 3.12
C GLN A 86 -21.64 18.75 4.21
N ILE A 87 -21.27 17.64 4.86
CA ILE A 87 -20.33 17.61 5.99
C ILE A 87 -19.10 16.73 5.76
N GLU A 88 -19.06 15.98 4.66
CA GLU A 88 -18.00 14.99 4.40
C GLU A 88 -17.60 14.98 2.91
N MET A 89 -16.31 14.92 2.66
CA MET A 89 -15.72 14.71 1.34
C MET A 89 -14.47 13.85 1.45
N LYS A 90 -14.09 13.20 0.35
CA LYS A 90 -12.88 12.38 0.24
C LYS A 90 -11.95 12.97 -0.79
N CYS A 91 -10.70 13.21 -0.40
CA CYS A 91 -9.67 13.76 -1.27
C CYS A 91 -8.61 12.72 -1.57
N LYS A 92 -8.09 12.73 -2.79
CA LYS A 92 -6.88 11.98 -3.12
C LYS A 92 -5.67 12.84 -2.84
N SER A 93 -4.68 12.29 -2.15
CA SER A 93 -3.43 13.02 -1.94
C SER A 93 -2.67 13.19 -3.25
N PRO A 94 -2.06 14.36 -3.48
CA PRO A 94 -1.30 14.62 -4.70
C PRO A 94 -0.05 13.75 -4.75
N ARG A 95 0.38 13.42 -5.97
CA ARG A 95 1.70 12.85 -6.21
C ARG A 95 2.75 13.95 -6.24
N ILE A 96 3.81 13.78 -5.46
CA ILE A 96 4.94 14.70 -5.36
C ILE A 96 6.20 14.01 -5.91
N PRO A 97 6.94 14.65 -6.83
CA PRO A 97 8.19 14.11 -7.36
C PRO A 97 9.21 13.82 -6.27
N ALA A 98 9.85 12.64 -6.33
CA ALA A 98 10.79 12.17 -5.30
C ALA A 98 12.04 13.08 -5.16
N ASP A 99 12.44 13.76 -6.23
CA ASP A 99 13.54 14.74 -6.24
C ASP A 99 13.26 15.97 -5.36
N LYS A 100 11.99 16.28 -5.10
CA LYS A 100 11.57 17.37 -4.19
C LYS A 100 11.39 16.93 -2.74
N LEU A 101 11.53 15.63 -2.46
CA LEU A 101 11.29 15.06 -1.15
C LEU A 101 12.60 14.58 -0.55
N ASN A 102 13.14 15.37 0.38
CA ASN A 102 14.34 14.98 1.11
C ASN A 102 13.98 14.43 2.50
N PHE A 103 13.69 13.14 2.55
CA PHE A 103 13.56 12.44 3.82
C PHE A 103 14.96 12.25 4.42
N SER A 104 15.26 12.99 5.50
CA SER A 104 16.47 12.77 6.29
C SER A 104 16.68 11.27 6.53
N GLY A 105 17.92 10.77 6.44
CA GLY A 105 18.27 9.33 6.42
C GLY A 105 17.76 8.45 7.58
N ASN A 106 17.03 9.03 8.54
CA ASN A 106 16.32 8.37 9.62
C ASN A 106 14.81 8.13 9.33
N ALA A 107 14.36 8.27 8.07
CA ALA A 107 12.95 8.10 7.68
C ALA A 107 11.99 8.99 8.49
N LEU A 108 12.44 10.22 8.81
CA LEU A 108 11.62 11.21 9.47
C LEU A 108 10.64 11.83 8.48
N PRO A 109 9.38 12.09 8.90
CA PRO A 109 8.44 12.79 8.05
C PRO A 109 8.85 14.25 7.83
N ILE A 110 8.40 14.81 6.71
CA ILE A 110 8.57 16.22 6.36
C ILE A 110 7.25 16.93 6.63
N GLU A 111 7.29 18.03 7.39
CA GLU A 111 6.14 18.90 7.56
C GLU A 111 5.96 19.77 6.30
N LEU A 112 4.77 19.76 5.71
CA LEU A 112 4.45 20.51 4.50
C LEU A 112 3.26 21.45 4.72
N GLU A 113 3.22 22.53 3.95
CA GLU A 113 2.08 23.42 3.88
C GLU A 113 1.00 22.84 2.98
N TYR A 114 -0.26 23.05 3.35
CA TYR A 114 -1.40 22.50 2.64
C TYR A 114 -2.63 23.40 2.72
N GLY A 115 -3.60 23.12 1.87
CA GLY A 115 -4.93 23.71 1.97
C GLY A 115 -5.89 23.10 0.95
N PHE A 116 -7.01 23.77 0.77
CA PHE A 116 -8.04 23.39 -0.19
C PHE A 116 -8.39 24.57 -1.08
N LYS A 117 -8.67 24.29 -2.34
CA LYS A 117 -9.24 25.25 -3.27
C LYS A 117 -10.71 24.90 -3.46
N MET A 118 -11.54 25.85 -3.05
CA MET A 118 -12.98 25.77 -2.98
C MET A 118 -13.52 27.11 -3.48
N ASP A 119 -13.30 27.38 -4.77
CA ASP A 119 -13.46 28.69 -5.40
C ASP A 119 -12.63 29.79 -4.70
N LYS A 120 -13.29 30.82 -4.15
CA LYS A 120 -12.64 31.99 -3.50
C LYS A 120 -12.69 31.94 -1.97
N VAL A 121 -12.90 30.78 -1.38
CA VAL A 121 -12.94 30.63 0.08
C VAL A 121 -11.52 30.65 0.64
N ALA A 122 -11.11 31.78 1.23
CA ALA A 122 -9.75 31.97 1.75
C ALA A 122 -9.46 31.20 3.04
N GLN A 123 -10.48 30.95 3.86
CA GLN A 123 -10.32 30.35 5.20
C GLN A 123 -9.92 28.86 5.17
N VAL A 124 -10.05 28.19 4.03
CA VAL A 124 -9.64 26.79 3.83
C VAL A 124 -8.28 26.68 3.13
N GLN A 125 -7.59 27.80 2.89
CA GLN A 125 -6.26 27.88 2.28
C GLN A 125 -5.19 28.11 3.35
N ASN A 126 -3.95 27.70 3.07
CA ASN A 126 -2.78 27.87 3.94
C ASN A 126 -3.03 27.39 5.38
N LEU A 127 -3.57 26.18 5.49
CA LEU A 127 -4.01 25.60 6.76
C LEU A 127 -2.83 25.14 7.63
N GLY A 128 -1.71 24.74 7.02
CA GLY A 128 -0.52 24.28 7.75
C GLY A 128 0.09 25.33 8.69
N SER A 129 0.00 26.60 8.31
CA SER A 129 0.43 27.73 9.15
C SER A 129 -0.52 28.05 10.31
N ASN A 130 -1.75 27.53 10.31
CA ASN A 130 -2.74 27.82 11.35
C ASN A 130 -2.65 26.79 12.50
N PRO A 131 -2.33 27.20 13.74
CA PRO A 131 -2.15 26.27 14.86
C PRO A 131 -3.43 25.53 15.28
N ARG A 132 -4.60 25.95 14.77
CA ARG A 132 -5.87 25.22 14.99
C ARG A 132 -6.01 23.98 14.13
N HIS A 133 -5.19 23.83 13.09
CA HIS A 133 -5.22 22.68 12.19
C HIS A 133 -4.01 21.79 12.43
N SER A 134 -4.18 20.49 12.20
CA SER A 134 -3.10 19.52 12.26
C SER A 134 -2.06 19.83 11.19
N LYS A 135 -0.79 19.61 11.52
CA LYS A 135 0.31 19.70 10.57
C LYS A 135 0.23 18.54 9.58
N PHE A 136 0.52 18.83 8.31
CA PHE A 136 0.59 17.78 7.30
C PHE A 136 2.00 17.18 7.33
N MET A 137 2.07 15.88 7.64
CA MET A 137 3.32 15.13 7.70
C MET A 137 3.39 14.16 6.53
N MET A 138 4.38 14.35 5.67
CA MET A 138 4.68 13.43 4.57
C MET A 138 5.74 12.42 5.02
N TYR A 139 5.48 11.14 4.82
CA TYR A 139 6.36 10.02 5.12
C TYR A 139 6.99 9.46 3.85
N PRO A 140 8.15 8.78 3.98
CA PRO A 140 8.70 7.99 2.89
C PRO A 140 7.73 6.91 2.43
N ASP A 141 7.82 6.54 1.16
CA ASP A 141 7.08 5.41 0.60
C ASP A 141 7.43 4.10 1.36
N PRO A 142 6.47 3.17 1.49
CA PRO A 142 6.72 1.88 2.10
C PRO A 142 7.61 1.03 1.20
N ILE A 143 8.37 0.13 1.81
CA ILE A 143 9.14 -0.88 1.08
C ILE A 143 8.57 -2.23 1.46
N TYR A 144 8.15 -3.02 0.47
CA TYR A 144 7.81 -4.42 0.67
C TYR A 144 8.91 -5.31 0.12
N TYR A 145 9.31 -6.30 0.90
CA TYR A 145 10.35 -7.24 0.50
C TYR A 145 9.75 -8.44 -0.24
N PRO A 146 10.40 -8.89 -1.34
CA PRO A 146 10.04 -10.15 -1.97
C PRO A 146 10.17 -11.33 -1.01
N PHE A 147 9.48 -12.41 -1.33
CA PHE A 147 9.63 -13.67 -0.61
C PHE A 147 11.09 -14.14 -0.60
N PRO A 148 11.69 -14.41 0.58
CA PRO A 148 13.09 -14.80 0.70
C PRO A 148 13.35 -16.23 0.18
N GLU A 149 12.29 -17.02 -0.02
CA GLU A 149 12.38 -18.39 -0.51
C GLU A 149 12.97 -18.47 -1.93
N LYS A 150 13.57 -19.62 -2.27
CA LYS A 150 14.16 -19.85 -3.59
C LYS A 150 13.13 -19.59 -4.70
N ASN A 151 13.56 -18.86 -5.74
CA ASN A 151 12.74 -18.42 -6.86
C ASN A 151 11.56 -17.50 -6.47
N GLY A 152 11.53 -16.96 -5.25
CA GLY A 152 10.42 -16.16 -4.74
C GLY A 152 9.12 -16.95 -4.59
N ILE A 153 9.20 -18.27 -4.37
CA ILE A 153 8.04 -19.16 -4.23
C ILE A 153 7.86 -19.53 -2.76
N LYS A 154 6.80 -19.00 -2.14
CA LYS A 154 6.43 -19.32 -0.76
C LYS A 154 5.41 -20.46 -0.74
N TYR A 155 5.73 -21.52 0.00
CA TYR A 155 4.81 -22.63 0.26
C TYR A 155 3.88 -22.27 1.41
N PHE A 156 2.63 -22.01 1.09
CA PHE A 156 1.59 -21.67 2.04
C PHE A 156 1.08 -22.93 2.73
N ARG A 157 1.27 -23.00 4.05
CA ARG A 157 0.83 -24.11 4.91
C ARG A 157 0.08 -23.65 6.17
N ASN A 158 0.04 -22.34 6.40
CA ASN A 158 -0.52 -21.72 7.60
C ASN A 158 -1.87 -21.07 7.26
N ASP A 159 -2.56 -20.47 8.22
CA ASP A 159 -3.79 -19.70 7.96
C ASP A 159 -3.53 -18.25 7.54
N TYR A 160 -2.31 -17.76 7.74
CA TYR A 160 -1.91 -16.38 7.54
C TYR A 160 -0.65 -16.26 6.69
N LEU A 161 -0.65 -15.28 5.79
CA LEU A 161 0.49 -14.86 5.01
C LEU A 161 1.11 -13.60 5.61
N THR A 162 2.39 -13.67 5.95
CA THR A 162 3.18 -12.52 6.39
C THR A 162 4.11 -12.07 5.27
N ILE A 163 4.17 -10.76 5.04
CA ILE A 163 5.05 -10.10 4.07
C ILE A 163 5.86 -9.05 4.83
N ASP A 164 7.18 -9.15 4.74
CA ASP A 164 8.11 -8.25 5.40
C ASP A 164 8.29 -6.94 4.61
N GLY A 165 8.71 -5.89 5.30
CA GLY A 165 8.91 -4.58 4.70
C GLY A 165 9.51 -3.55 5.66
N MET A 166 9.42 -2.28 5.26
CA MET A 166 9.82 -1.12 6.06
C MET A 166 8.82 0.03 5.88
N ASN A 167 8.58 0.77 6.97
CA ASN A 167 7.71 1.95 7.02
C ASN A 167 6.24 1.68 6.67
N LEU A 168 5.77 0.44 6.78
CA LEU A 168 4.44 0.07 6.28
C LEU A 168 3.32 0.80 7.02
N ASP A 169 3.33 0.74 8.36
CA ASP A 169 2.37 1.42 9.24
C ASP A 169 2.51 2.94 9.30
N ARG A 170 3.56 3.51 8.73
CA ARG A 170 3.76 4.96 8.61
C ARG A 170 3.28 5.51 7.28
N ALA A 171 3.28 4.66 6.26
CA ALA A 171 2.92 4.99 4.88
C ALA A 171 1.47 4.67 4.52
N SER A 172 0.80 3.81 5.29
CA SER A 172 -0.54 3.33 4.95
C SER A 172 -1.26 2.74 6.16
N GLN A 173 -2.58 2.65 6.09
CA GLN A 173 -3.42 1.82 6.95
C GLN A 173 -3.82 0.54 6.22
N GLU A 174 -4.38 -0.42 6.94
CA GLU A 174 -4.89 -1.67 6.37
C GLU A 174 -5.89 -1.44 5.23
N SER A 175 -6.73 -0.38 5.33
CA SER A 175 -7.70 -0.02 4.30
C SER A 175 -7.08 0.51 3.01
N ASP A 176 -5.83 0.97 3.06
CA ASP A 176 -5.11 1.55 1.92
C ASP A 176 -4.31 0.49 1.15
N VAL A 177 -4.26 -0.75 1.66
CA VAL A 177 -3.44 -1.84 1.12
C VAL A 177 -4.33 -2.95 0.56
N VAL A 178 -4.13 -3.26 -0.72
CA VAL A 178 -4.77 -4.38 -1.40
C VAL A 178 -3.71 -5.43 -1.72
N VAL A 179 -3.91 -6.65 -1.25
CA VAL A 179 -3.03 -7.78 -1.59
C VAL A 179 -3.75 -8.69 -2.56
N ARG A 180 -3.25 -8.77 -3.78
CA ARG A 180 -3.79 -9.61 -4.84
C ARG A 180 -2.96 -10.88 -4.98
N ILE A 181 -3.65 -12.02 -5.03
CA ILE A 181 -3.08 -13.36 -5.21
C ILE A 181 -3.71 -13.97 -6.46
N GLY A 182 -3.02 -13.90 -7.60
CA GLY A 182 -3.57 -14.33 -8.88
C GLY A 182 -4.85 -13.56 -9.21
N THR A 183 -5.97 -14.28 -9.33
CA THR A 183 -7.31 -13.73 -9.58
C THR A 183 -8.13 -13.43 -8.32
N SER A 184 -7.58 -13.62 -7.12
CA SER A 184 -8.26 -13.39 -5.83
C SER A 184 -7.49 -12.38 -4.96
N TYR A 185 -8.03 -12.09 -3.78
CA TYR A 185 -7.46 -11.13 -2.83
C TYR A 185 -7.20 -11.77 -1.47
N CYS A 186 -6.19 -11.27 -0.77
CA CYS A 186 -5.89 -11.59 0.62
C CYS A 186 -6.52 -10.54 1.53
N ASN A 187 -7.24 -10.96 2.56
CA ASN A 187 -7.83 -10.02 3.51
C ASN A 187 -6.75 -9.52 4.49
N VAL A 188 -6.35 -8.25 4.39
CA VAL A 188 -5.33 -7.66 5.26
C VAL A 188 -5.87 -7.59 6.69
N THR A 189 -5.17 -8.21 7.64
CA THR A 189 -5.61 -8.29 9.03
C THR A 189 -4.82 -7.40 9.97
N SER A 190 -3.58 -7.05 9.61
CA SER A 190 -2.76 -6.18 10.44
C SER A 190 -1.61 -5.58 9.64
N LEU A 191 -1.27 -4.34 9.96
CA LEU A 191 -0.08 -3.66 9.47
C LEU A 191 0.78 -3.18 10.64
N SER A 192 2.06 -3.53 10.63
CA SER A 192 3.08 -3.05 11.58
C SER A 192 4.20 -2.35 10.83
N ARG A 193 5.15 -1.74 11.54
CA ARG A 193 6.27 -1.02 10.91
C ARG A 193 7.06 -1.84 9.88
N SER A 194 7.24 -3.13 10.12
CA SER A 194 8.10 -3.98 9.31
C SER A 194 7.40 -5.21 8.73
N GLN A 195 6.12 -5.43 9.04
CA GLN A 195 5.39 -6.62 8.58
C GLN A 195 3.93 -6.30 8.34
N MET A 196 3.38 -6.83 7.25
CA MET A 196 1.95 -6.96 7.05
C MET A 196 1.53 -8.43 7.17
N THR A 197 0.33 -8.65 7.67
CA THR A 197 -0.29 -9.98 7.71
C THR A 197 -1.64 -9.93 7.04
N CYS A 198 -1.93 -10.95 6.22
CA CYS A 198 -3.22 -11.10 5.57
C CYS A 198 -3.69 -12.57 5.59
N ARG A 199 -4.99 -12.79 5.47
CA ARG A 199 -5.62 -14.11 5.34
C ARG A 199 -5.91 -14.39 3.86
N PRO A 200 -5.16 -15.28 3.21
CA PRO A 200 -5.36 -15.57 1.79
C PRO A 200 -6.56 -16.52 1.59
N PRO A 201 -7.06 -16.70 0.37
CA PRO A 201 -8.14 -17.67 0.09
C PRO A 201 -7.69 -19.09 0.49
N THR A 202 -8.64 -19.93 0.92
CA THR A 202 -8.36 -21.29 1.39
C THR A 202 -7.95 -22.25 0.27
N THR A 203 -8.37 -21.97 -0.97
CA THR A 203 -7.99 -22.71 -2.17
C THR A 203 -7.11 -21.84 -3.05
N GLN A 204 -6.16 -22.47 -3.78
CA GLN A 204 -5.27 -21.74 -4.68
C GLN A 204 -6.08 -21.08 -5.80
N PRO A 205 -6.08 -19.74 -5.90
CA PRO A 205 -6.71 -19.06 -7.02
C PRO A 205 -5.87 -19.26 -8.28
N PRO A 206 -6.49 -19.25 -9.48
CA PRO A 206 -5.76 -19.22 -10.74
C PRO A 206 -4.77 -18.05 -10.80
N ALA A 207 -3.66 -18.25 -11.53
CA ALA A 207 -2.79 -17.15 -11.89
C ALA A 207 -3.48 -16.22 -12.92
N ARG A 208 -2.80 -15.14 -13.30
CA ARG A 208 -3.22 -14.27 -14.40
C ARG A 208 -2.25 -14.37 -15.56
N ASP A 209 -2.76 -14.46 -16.78
CA ASP A 209 -1.96 -14.36 -18.00
C ASP A 209 -1.58 -12.90 -18.32
N ILE A 210 -0.87 -12.70 -19.44
CA ILE A 210 -0.46 -11.37 -19.91
C ILE A 210 -1.64 -10.42 -20.19
N ASN A 211 -2.83 -10.97 -20.47
CA ASN A 211 -4.05 -10.23 -20.71
C ASN A 211 -4.88 -10.06 -19.43
N GLY A 212 -4.36 -10.48 -18.27
CA GLY A 212 -5.04 -10.44 -16.99
C GLY A 212 -6.14 -11.50 -16.81
N LYS A 213 -6.27 -12.47 -17.72
CA LYS A 213 -7.27 -13.55 -17.66
C LYS A 213 -6.80 -14.69 -16.76
N PRO A 214 -7.72 -15.48 -16.17
CA PRO A 214 -7.36 -16.61 -15.33
C PRO A 214 -6.56 -17.67 -16.09
N ASP A 215 -5.43 -18.09 -15.52
CA ASP A 215 -4.58 -19.18 -15.99
C ASP A 215 -4.39 -20.20 -14.85
N PRO A 216 -5.14 -21.31 -14.85
CA PRO A 216 -5.07 -22.32 -13.78
C PRO A 216 -3.81 -23.20 -13.89
N THR A 217 -3.01 -23.08 -14.96
CA THR A 217 -1.81 -23.91 -15.18
C THR A 217 -0.58 -23.40 -14.42
N LYS A 218 -0.65 -22.18 -13.87
CA LYS A 218 0.46 -21.51 -13.18
C LYS A 218 0.13 -21.23 -11.73
N ILE A 219 1.18 -21.08 -10.92
CA ILE A 219 1.04 -20.61 -9.53
C ILE A 219 0.74 -19.11 -9.51
N PRO A 220 -0.15 -18.65 -8.61
CA PRO A 220 -0.56 -17.25 -8.56
C PRO A 220 0.56 -16.33 -8.02
N GLN A 221 0.74 -15.20 -8.69
CA GLN A 221 1.62 -14.13 -8.23
C GLN A 221 0.96 -13.34 -7.10
N VAL A 222 1.76 -12.97 -6.10
CA VAL A 222 1.39 -12.07 -4.99
C VAL A 222 1.87 -10.66 -5.32
N VAL A 223 0.93 -9.72 -5.38
CA VAL A 223 1.18 -8.29 -5.60
C VAL A 223 0.54 -7.51 -4.47
N VAL A 224 1.29 -6.58 -3.89
CA VAL A 224 0.79 -5.63 -2.89
C VAL A 224 0.62 -4.28 -3.59
N GLU A 225 -0.58 -3.71 -3.49
CA GLU A 225 -0.97 -2.44 -4.10
C GLU A 225 -1.31 -1.48 -2.94
N VAL A 226 -0.67 -0.30 -2.91
CA VAL A 226 -0.86 0.71 -1.85
C VAL A 226 -1.30 2.03 -2.47
N GLY A 227 -2.44 2.55 -2.03
CA GLY A 227 -3.07 3.70 -2.67
C GLY A 227 -3.32 3.44 -4.17
N ASP A 228 -3.17 4.48 -4.99
CA ASP A 228 -3.44 4.38 -6.44
C ASP A 228 -2.18 4.14 -7.29
N HIS A 229 -0.97 4.20 -6.68
CA HIS A 229 0.28 4.39 -7.44
C HIS A 229 1.42 3.44 -7.07
N LEU A 230 1.37 2.76 -5.92
CA LEU A 230 2.44 1.87 -5.48
C LEU A 230 2.04 0.42 -5.69
N ASN A 231 2.86 -0.31 -6.46
CA ASN A 231 2.66 -1.73 -6.73
C ASN A 231 3.97 -2.49 -6.50
N PHE A 232 3.93 -3.51 -5.65
CA PHE A 232 5.07 -4.32 -5.27
C PHE A 232 4.84 -5.79 -5.64
N THR A 233 5.70 -6.35 -6.49
CA THR A 233 5.69 -7.78 -6.78
C THR A 233 6.47 -8.53 -5.71
N ILE A 234 5.76 -9.32 -4.90
CA ILE A 234 6.35 -10.00 -3.75
C ILE A 234 6.91 -11.38 -4.15
N GLY A 235 6.21 -12.09 -5.02
CA GLY A 235 6.62 -13.43 -5.45
C GLY A 235 5.41 -14.27 -5.85
N TYR A 236 5.47 -15.57 -5.59
CA TYR A 236 4.43 -16.53 -5.93
C TYR A 236 4.03 -17.36 -4.71
N LEU A 237 2.74 -17.69 -4.61
CA LEU A 237 2.20 -18.48 -3.51
C LEU A 237 1.79 -19.87 -3.99
N CYS A 238 2.26 -20.90 -3.30
CA CYS A 238 1.98 -22.30 -3.60
C CYS A 238 1.19 -22.95 -2.45
N TYR A 239 0.04 -23.56 -2.73
CA TYR A 239 -0.80 -24.21 -1.70
C TYR A 239 -0.60 -25.72 -1.57
N GLY A 240 0.10 -26.36 -2.52
CA GLY A 240 0.29 -27.81 -2.53
C GLY A 240 0.49 -28.42 -3.92
N LEU A 241 1.09 -29.61 -3.94
CA LEU A 241 1.63 -30.30 -5.11
C LEU A 241 0.53 -31.12 -5.80
N PRO A 242 0.09 -30.69 -6.98
CA PRO A 242 0.92 -30.86 -8.18
C PRO A 242 1.36 -29.57 -8.86
N SER A 243 0.72 -28.43 -8.59
CA SER A 243 0.97 -27.17 -9.33
C SER A 243 2.36 -26.56 -9.10
N CYS A 244 3.03 -26.93 -8.00
CA CYS A 244 4.32 -26.36 -7.62
C CYS A 244 5.53 -27.23 -8.02
N GLN A 245 5.29 -28.43 -8.54
CA GLN A 245 6.35 -29.36 -8.96
C GLN A 245 6.87 -29.05 -10.37
N ASP A 246 6.05 -28.39 -11.19
CA ASP A 246 6.33 -28.07 -12.60
C ASP A 246 7.20 -26.81 -12.78
N HIS A 247 7.27 -25.93 -11.76
CA HIS A 247 8.13 -24.74 -11.75
C HIS A 247 9.58 -25.03 -11.32
N LEU A 248 9.86 -26.24 -10.81
CA LEU A 248 11.19 -26.64 -10.35
C LEU A 248 11.98 -27.47 -11.38
N THR A 249 11.34 -27.95 -12.46
CA THR A 249 11.88 -28.99 -13.34
C THR A 249 12.22 -28.57 -14.76
N LYS A 250 12.28 -27.27 -15.09
CA LYS A 250 12.83 -26.83 -16.38
C LYS A 250 14.32 -26.46 -16.27
N PRO A 251 15.27 -27.39 -16.54
CA PRO A 251 16.60 -26.97 -16.94
C PRO A 251 16.48 -26.18 -18.25
N PHE A 252 17.16 -25.03 -18.29
CA PHE A 252 17.33 -24.23 -19.49
C PHE A 252 18.23 -25.03 -20.46
N ASN A 253 17.62 -25.84 -21.34
CA ASN A 253 18.36 -26.57 -22.36
C ASN A 253 18.83 -25.57 -23.42
N ILE A 254 20.08 -25.13 -23.30
CA ILE A 254 20.81 -24.53 -24.41
C ILE A 254 21.01 -25.65 -25.43
N GLY A 255 20.28 -25.57 -26.54
CA GLY A 255 20.33 -26.54 -27.63
C GLY A 255 21.73 -26.64 -28.23
N GLY A 256 22.49 -27.65 -27.82
CA GLY A 256 23.66 -28.16 -28.53
C GLY A 256 23.24 -29.34 -29.39
N ILE A 257 23.11 -29.11 -30.69
CA ILE A 257 22.91 -30.14 -31.71
C ILE A 257 24.22 -30.92 -31.84
N THR A 258 24.31 -32.17 -31.36
CA THR A 258 25.21 -33.17 -31.93
C THR A 258 24.68 -34.60 -31.72
N GLY A 259 24.59 -35.35 -32.82
CA GLY A 259 24.90 -36.79 -32.84
C GLY A 259 23.87 -37.79 -32.31
N ARG A 260 23.08 -38.35 -33.23
CA ARG A 260 22.49 -39.71 -33.10
C ARG A 260 23.61 -40.75 -32.94
N LEU A 261 23.51 -41.63 -31.93
CA LEU A 261 24.06 -42.99 -32.01
C LEU A 261 23.14 -44.00 -31.29
N HIS A 262 23.08 -45.19 -31.87
CA HIS A 262 22.08 -46.23 -31.66
C HIS A 262 22.21 -47.02 -30.35
N SER A 263 21.05 -47.55 -29.91
CA SER A 263 20.76 -48.91 -29.37
C SER A 263 21.67 -49.52 -28.29
N GLY A 264 21.06 -49.93 -27.17
CA GLY A 264 21.61 -50.99 -26.32
C GLY A 264 21.12 -50.96 -24.87
N CYS A 265 20.14 -51.80 -24.54
CA CYS A 265 19.92 -52.25 -23.17
C CYS A 265 21.02 -53.23 -22.77
N VAL A 266 21.63 -53.07 -21.59
CA VAL A 266 22.37 -54.13 -20.91
C VAL A 266 21.98 -54.10 -19.42
N LEU A 267 21.44 -55.23 -18.96
CA LEU A 267 21.13 -55.58 -17.57
C LEU A 267 22.23 -56.50 -17.02
N HIS A 268 22.46 -56.40 -15.69
CA HIS A 268 23.04 -57.37 -14.71
C HIS A 268 24.25 -56.83 -13.86
N PRO A 269 24.68 -57.50 -12.76
CA PRO A 269 24.47 -57.20 -11.31
C PRO A 269 25.82 -56.88 -10.58
N PRO A 270 25.91 -56.66 -9.24
CA PRO A 270 25.17 -57.33 -8.16
C PRO A 270 24.48 -56.47 -7.09
N SER A 271 23.35 -57.03 -6.69
CA SER A 271 22.61 -56.96 -5.45
C SER A 271 23.47 -57.26 -4.21
N HIS A 272 23.46 -56.37 -3.21
CA HIS A 272 23.55 -56.74 -1.79
C HIS A 272 22.78 -55.73 -0.92
N CYS A 273 21.68 -56.19 -0.33
CA CYS A 273 21.12 -55.67 0.92
C CYS A 273 21.70 -56.50 2.08
N LEU A 274 21.90 -55.90 3.26
CA LEU A 274 21.90 -56.48 4.63
C LEU A 274 22.45 -55.42 5.65
N PRO A 275 22.25 -55.54 6.98
CA PRO A 275 21.04 -55.15 7.71
C PRO A 275 21.31 -54.20 8.90
N SER A 276 20.22 -53.78 9.54
CA SER A 276 20.15 -53.13 10.85
C SER A 276 20.76 -53.98 11.99
N HIS A 277 21.59 -53.37 12.84
CA HIS A 277 21.79 -53.82 14.22
C HIS A 277 21.86 -52.64 15.22
N ILE A 278 20.98 -52.77 16.20
CA ILE A 278 20.88 -52.18 17.53
C ILE A 278 22.24 -52.14 18.26
N TYR A 279 22.56 -51.08 19.02
CA TYR A 279 22.88 -51.16 20.47
C TYR A 279 22.96 -49.78 21.17
N ARG A 280 22.05 -49.65 22.15
CA ARG A 280 22.07 -49.06 23.51
C ARG A 280 23.11 -48.03 23.97
N GLU A 281 22.56 -47.12 24.79
CA GLU A 281 23.13 -46.00 25.57
C GLU A 281 24.47 -46.21 26.28
N THR A 282 25.22 -45.11 26.43
CA THR A 282 25.76 -44.70 27.73
C THR A 282 26.06 -43.20 27.78
N SER A 283 25.62 -42.59 28.88
CA SER A 283 25.86 -41.21 29.33
C SER A 283 27.33 -40.91 29.59
N LEU A 284 27.79 -39.69 29.28
CA LEU A 284 28.89 -39.04 30.00
C LEU A 284 28.76 -37.50 29.94
N SER A 285 28.40 -36.96 31.11
CA SER A 285 28.96 -35.77 31.77
C SER A 285 29.82 -34.80 30.95
N GLN A 286 29.39 -33.54 30.91
CA GLN A 286 30.28 -32.39 30.75
C GLN A 286 30.43 -31.66 32.09
N GLU A 287 31.67 -31.52 32.54
CA GLU A 287 32.11 -30.64 33.60
C GLU A 287 33.17 -29.71 32.98
N HIS A 288 32.98 -28.39 33.07
CA HIS A 288 33.95 -27.42 33.60
C HIS A 288 33.71 -25.97 33.14
N ALA A 289 33.63 -25.10 34.16
CA ALA A 289 34.21 -23.76 34.32
C ALA A 289 33.97 -22.68 33.22
N GLY A 290 33.58 -21.43 33.50
CA GLY A 290 33.63 -20.65 34.74
C GLY A 290 34.45 -19.37 34.52
N THR A 291 33.84 -18.19 34.70
CA THR A 291 34.36 -16.80 34.94
C THR A 291 33.20 -15.85 34.57
N ASP A 292 32.76 -14.81 35.30
CA ASP A 292 33.27 -13.92 36.34
C ASP A 292 32.12 -13.63 37.34
N GLY A 293 32.25 -13.21 38.60
CA GLY A 293 33.29 -12.42 39.24
C GLY A 293 32.73 -11.05 39.65
N HIS A 294 32.30 -10.92 40.93
CA HIS A 294 32.13 -9.68 41.74
C HIS A 294 31.04 -8.67 41.33
N SER A 295 30.30 -7.96 42.20
CA SER A 295 30.52 -7.63 43.62
C SER A 295 29.20 -7.25 44.33
N LYS A 296 29.25 -7.35 45.66
CA LYS A 296 28.29 -6.91 46.68
C LYS A 296 27.85 -5.45 46.52
N VAL A 297 26.69 -5.06 47.10
CA VAL A 297 26.61 -4.35 48.40
C VAL A 297 25.14 -4.12 48.81
N GLU A 298 24.96 -4.21 50.13
CA GLU A 298 23.86 -3.87 51.05
C GLU A 298 22.79 -2.87 50.57
N ASP A 299 21.54 -3.07 50.95
CA ASP A 299 21.01 -2.47 52.19
C ASP A 299 19.64 -3.04 52.56
N GLY A 300 19.42 -3.17 53.87
CA GLY A 300 18.14 -3.57 54.45
C GLY A 300 17.27 -2.35 54.76
N GLN A 301 15.99 -2.44 54.43
CA GLN A 301 14.85 -2.05 55.28
C GLN A 301 13.55 -2.51 54.63
#